data_AF-A0A1L4D0V9-F1
#
_entry.id   AF-A0A1L4D0V9-F1
#
_cell.length_a   1.000
_cell.length_b   1.000
_cell.length_c   1.000
_cell.angle_alpha   90.00
_cell.angle_beta   90.00
_cell.angle_gamma   90.00
#
_symmetry.space_group_name_H-M   'P 1'
#
loop_
_entity.id
_entity.type
_entity.pdbx_description
1 polymer ?
#
loop_
_entity_poly.entity_id
_entity_poly.type
_entity_poly.pdbx_seq_one_letter_code
_entity_poly.pdbx_strand_id
1 'polypeptide(L)'
;MHVIWKRPDGFQNALPDDFRRIALSNGAHLWLHRHELDWYPFQVSGDWEGQEQTKRLNRLVNLLDAPLVSWKSYLEQLSDDDLNIQEDQSFPAVAQSLSEWVNTLERYAKGHTWEVEIVRCALHDVLEKLKQFI
;
A
#
# COMPACT_ATOMS: atom_id res chain seq x y z
N MET A 1 2.43 -5.19 -15.49
CA MET A 1 2.02 -4.96 -14.09
C MET A 1 1.00 -3.85 -14.08
N HIS A 2 -0.12 -3.98 -13.38
CA HIS A 2 -1.13 -2.91 -13.24
C HIS A 2 -1.63 -2.86 -11.81
N VAL A 3 -1.92 -1.67 -11.28
CA VAL A 3 -2.56 -1.50 -9.98
C VAL A 3 -4.03 -1.21 -10.20
N ILE A 4 -4.89 -2.02 -9.61
CA ILE A 4 -6.34 -1.94 -9.71
C ILE A 4 -6.91 -1.75 -8.32
N TRP A 5 -7.86 -0.83 -8.18
CA TRP A 5 -8.60 -0.66 -6.94
C TRP A 5 -9.79 -1.63 -6.86
N LYS A 6 -9.84 -2.42 -5.80
CA LYS A 6 -10.98 -3.26 -5.42
C LYS A 6 -12.00 -2.38 -4.72
N ARG A 7 -13.06 -2.00 -5.44
CA ARG A 7 -14.10 -1.16 -4.86
C ARG A 7 -14.87 -1.91 -3.75
N PRO A 8 -15.32 -1.22 -2.68
CA PRO A 8 -16.00 -1.88 -1.56
C PRO A 8 -17.38 -2.44 -1.97
N ASP A 9 -18.06 -1.84 -2.95
CA ASP A 9 -19.31 -2.34 -3.52
C ASP A 9 -19.14 -3.65 -4.31
N GLY A 10 -17.91 -4.00 -4.71
CA GLY A 10 -17.59 -5.25 -5.39
C GLY A 10 -17.15 -6.38 -4.46
N PHE A 11 -17.05 -6.14 -3.15
CA PHE A 11 -16.58 -7.14 -2.19
C PHE A 11 -17.75 -8.01 -1.72
N GLN A 12 -17.82 -9.26 -2.23
CA GLN A 12 -18.94 -10.16 -1.96
C GLN A 12 -19.12 -10.40 -0.45
N ASN A 13 -20.37 -10.29 0.02
CA ASN A 13 -20.77 -10.52 1.40
C ASN A 13 -20.16 -9.59 2.47
N ALA A 14 -19.42 -8.53 2.09
CA ALA A 14 -18.98 -7.56 3.09
C ALA A 14 -20.09 -6.58 3.45
N LEU A 15 -20.16 -6.27 4.74
CA LEU A 15 -21.02 -5.25 5.32
C LEU A 15 -20.23 -3.94 5.44
N PRO A 16 -20.90 -2.78 5.48
CA PRO A 16 -20.23 -1.51 5.73
C PRO A 16 -19.35 -1.50 6.99
N ASP A 17 -19.74 -2.25 8.02
CA ASP A 17 -19.03 -2.38 9.29
C ASP A 17 -17.70 -3.14 9.17
N ASP A 18 -17.53 -3.95 8.11
CA ASP A 18 -16.27 -4.65 7.83
C ASP A 18 -15.16 -3.70 7.36
N PHE A 19 -15.51 -2.44 7.09
CA PHE A 19 -14.58 -1.44 6.63
C PHE A 19 -14.34 -0.34 7.67
N ARG A 20 -13.14 0.23 7.59
CA ARG A 20 -12.80 1.54 8.15
C ARG A 20 -12.53 2.50 7.01
N ARG A 21 -12.74 3.79 7.25
CA ARG A 21 -12.49 4.84 6.25
C ARG A 21 -11.32 5.68 6.68
N ILE A 22 -10.42 5.94 5.74
CA ILE A 22 -9.33 6.91 5.90
C ILE A 22 -9.50 8.03 4.89
N ALA A 23 -9.11 9.24 5.27
CA ALA A 23 -9.07 10.36 4.35
C ALA A 23 -7.73 10.35 3.60
N LEU A 24 -7.78 10.54 2.29
CA LEU A 24 -6.61 10.78 1.45
C LEU A 24 -6.32 12.29 1.34
N SER A 25 -5.12 12.66 0.93
CA SER A 25 -4.70 14.07 0.80
C SER A 25 -5.55 14.90 -0.17
N ASN A 26 -6.16 14.27 -1.17
CA ASN A 26 -7.09 14.93 -2.10
C ASN A 26 -8.53 15.10 -1.56
N GLY A 27 -8.78 14.71 -0.29
CA GLY A 27 -10.10 14.78 0.34
C GLY A 27 -11.03 13.59 0.02
N ALA A 28 -10.61 12.68 -0.86
CA ALA A 28 -11.33 11.43 -1.07
C ALA A 28 -11.19 10.51 0.14
N HIS A 29 -12.09 9.53 0.24
CA HIS A 29 -12.03 8.53 1.31
C HIS A 29 -11.72 7.16 0.72
N LEU A 30 -10.70 6.52 1.28
CA LEU A 30 -10.39 5.13 0.98
C LEU A 30 -11.05 4.24 2.03
N TRP A 31 -11.75 3.23 1.56
CA TRP A 31 -12.31 2.18 2.41
C TRP A 31 -11.26 1.10 2.54
N LEU A 32 -11.01 0.65 3.76
CA LEU A 32 -10.03 -0.38 4.09
C LEU A 32 -10.73 -1.47 4.88
N HIS A 33 -10.53 -2.72 4.49
CA HIS A 33 -11.16 -3.85 5.15
C HIS A 33 -10.46 -4.10 6.49
N ARG A 34 -11.22 -4.40 7.55
CA ARG A 34 -10.67 -4.59 8.91
C ARG A 34 -9.88 -5.90 9.05
N HIS A 35 -10.30 -6.93 8.32
CA HIS A 35 -9.70 -8.28 8.38
C HIS A 35 -8.79 -8.63 7.18
N GLU A 36 -9.17 -8.30 5.94
CA GLU A 36 -8.44 -8.60 4.70
C GLU A 36 -7.32 -7.59 4.38
N LEU A 37 -6.42 -7.36 5.34
CA LEU A 37 -5.38 -6.31 5.28
C LEU A 37 -4.35 -6.54 4.16
N ASP A 38 -4.13 -7.79 3.78
CA ASP A 38 -3.16 -8.18 2.76
C ASP A 38 -3.78 -8.13 1.34
N TRP A 39 -5.09 -8.22 1.24
CA TRP A 39 -5.79 -8.40 -0.05
C TRP A 39 -6.66 -7.21 -0.45
N TYR A 40 -6.81 -6.21 0.41
CA TYR A 40 -7.66 -5.05 0.17
C TYR A 40 -6.93 -3.76 0.62
N PRO A 41 -7.01 -2.65 -0.16
CA PRO A 41 -7.96 -2.37 -1.22
C PRO A 41 -7.42 -2.53 -2.64
N PHE A 42 -6.14 -2.81 -2.85
CA PHE A 42 -5.55 -2.86 -4.19
C PHE A 42 -5.24 -4.28 -4.64
N GLN A 43 -5.14 -4.45 -5.95
CA GLN A 43 -4.60 -5.63 -6.61
C GLN A 43 -3.50 -5.21 -7.57
N VAL A 44 -2.33 -5.82 -7.44
CA VAL A 44 -1.26 -5.70 -8.43
C VAL A 44 -1.36 -6.88 -9.39
N SER A 45 -1.71 -6.63 -10.64
CA SER A 45 -1.83 -7.67 -11.66
C SER A 45 -0.44 -8.14 -12.12
N GLY A 46 -0.15 -9.42 -11.92
CA GLY A 46 1.03 -10.17 -12.35
C GLY A 46 0.80 -11.65 -12.12
N ASP A 47 1.75 -12.51 -12.50
CA ASP A 47 1.72 -13.96 -12.18
C ASP A 47 1.96 -14.17 -10.66
N TRP A 48 2.74 -15.17 -10.24
CA TRP A 48 2.95 -15.47 -8.82
C TRP A 48 3.48 -14.25 -8.02
N GLU A 49 4.31 -13.40 -8.63
CA GLU A 49 4.84 -12.17 -8.03
C GLU A 49 3.78 -11.12 -7.72
N GLY A 50 2.65 -11.13 -8.46
CA GLY A 50 1.56 -10.17 -8.26
C GLY A 50 0.90 -10.32 -6.89
N GLN A 51 0.91 -11.53 -6.31
CA GLN A 51 0.35 -11.78 -4.98
C GLN A 51 1.19 -11.11 -3.89
N GLU A 52 2.50 -11.33 -3.88
CA GLU A 52 3.38 -10.72 -2.87
C GLU A 52 3.41 -9.20 -2.98
N GLN A 53 3.41 -8.67 -4.20
CA GLN A 53 3.30 -7.23 -4.44
C GLN A 53 1.95 -6.65 -3.96
N THR A 54 0.86 -7.41 -4.12
CA THR A 54 -0.46 -7.03 -3.60
C THR A 54 -0.45 -6.94 -2.09
N LYS A 55 0.08 -7.97 -1.41
CA LYS A 55 0.20 -7.97 0.07
C LYS A 55 1.03 -6.80 0.56
N ARG A 56 2.21 -6.60 -0.03
CA ARG A 56 3.11 -5.51 0.34
C ARG A 56 2.45 -4.14 0.17
N LEU A 57 1.76 -3.90 -0.95
CA LEU A 57 1.09 -2.64 -1.22
C LEU A 57 -0.04 -2.40 -0.20
N ASN A 58 -0.88 -3.42 0.03
CA ASN A 58 -2.00 -3.27 0.94
C ASN A 58 -1.55 -3.10 2.40
N ARG A 59 -0.44 -3.69 2.83
CA ARG A 59 0.15 -3.41 4.15
C ARG A 59 0.54 -1.94 4.31
N LEU A 60 1.24 -1.36 3.33
CA LEU A 60 1.60 0.07 3.35
C LEU A 60 0.35 0.97 3.39
N VAL A 61 -0.63 0.68 2.55
CA VAL A 61 -1.88 1.45 2.48
C VAL A 61 -2.68 1.35 3.77
N ASN A 62 -2.70 0.17 4.40
CA ASN A 62 -3.35 -0.02 5.69
C ASN A 62 -2.66 0.73 6.84
N LEU A 63 -1.41 1.18 6.66
CA LEU A 63 -0.71 1.99 7.65
C LEU A 63 -0.92 3.50 7.49
N LEU A 64 -1.61 3.99 6.45
CA LEU A 64 -1.69 5.43 6.16
C LEU A 64 -2.22 6.30 7.32
N ASP A 65 -3.18 5.80 8.09
CA ASP A 65 -3.73 6.44 9.29
C ASP A 65 -3.07 5.97 10.60
N ALA A 66 -2.09 5.07 10.52
CA ALA A 66 -1.33 4.60 11.67
C ALA A 66 -0.25 5.63 12.10
N PRO A 67 0.14 5.63 13.38
CA PRO A 67 1.21 6.49 13.85
C PRO A 67 2.56 6.07 13.26
N LEU A 68 3.54 7.00 13.21
CA LEU A 68 4.88 6.75 12.66
C LEU A 68 5.62 5.59 13.32
N VAL A 69 5.33 5.29 14.59
CA VAL A 69 5.90 4.12 15.28
C VAL A 69 5.50 2.80 14.62
N SER A 70 4.26 2.68 14.13
CA SER A 70 3.79 1.47 13.43
C SER A 70 4.47 1.31 12.07
N TRP A 71 4.71 2.41 11.37
CA TRP A 71 5.50 2.42 10.14
C TRP A 71 6.94 1.99 10.39
N LYS A 72 7.55 2.53 11.45
CA LYS A 72 8.92 2.16 11.84
C LYS A 72 9.02 0.65 12.11
N SER A 73 8.13 0.10 12.93
CA SER A 73 8.13 -1.35 13.22
C SER A 73 7.91 -2.20 11.97
N TYR A 74 7.07 -1.75 11.03
CA TYR A 74 6.85 -2.46 9.77
C TYR A 74 8.11 -2.46 8.88
N LEU A 75 8.80 -1.32 8.76
CA LEU A 75 10.03 -1.20 7.99
C LEU A 75 11.18 -2.01 8.61
N GLU A 76 11.26 -2.07 9.94
CA GLU A 76 12.20 -2.94 10.66
C GLU A 76 11.93 -4.42 10.36
N GLN A 77 10.67 -4.87 10.44
CA GLN A 77 10.31 -6.26 10.11
C GLN A 77 10.60 -6.64 8.66
N LEU A 78 10.36 -5.74 7.70
CA LEU A 78 10.72 -5.99 6.30
C LEU A 78 12.22 -6.16 6.10
N SER A 79 13.04 -5.45 6.88
CA SER A 79 14.49 -5.62 6.87
C SER A 79 14.91 -7.00 7.40
N ASP A 80 14.15 -7.56 8.34
CA ASP A 80 14.45 -8.85 8.98
C ASP A 80 13.92 -10.05 8.17
N ASP A 81 12.76 -9.93 7.52
CA ASP A 81 12.10 -11.03 6.79
C ASP A 81 12.75 -11.34 5.42
N ASP A 82 13.32 -10.34 4.75
CA ASP A 82 14.13 -10.55 3.53
C ASP A 82 15.54 -11.05 3.97
N LEU A 83 15.63 -12.29 4.47
CA LEU A 83 16.85 -13.03 4.89
C LEU A 83 17.87 -13.29 3.75
N ASN A 84 17.88 -12.45 2.72
CA ASN A 84 18.93 -12.30 1.71
C ASN A 84 19.48 -10.87 1.64
N ILE A 85 19.08 -10.00 2.56
CA ILE A 85 19.63 -8.65 2.72
C ILE A 85 21.01 -8.80 3.37
N GLN A 86 22.04 -8.46 2.59
CA GLN A 86 23.39 -8.20 3.08
C GLN A 86 23.31 -7.36 4.36
N GLU A 87 24.04 -7.73 5.41
CA GLU A 87 24.01 -7.27 6.83
C GLU A 87 23.98 -5.75 7.12
N ASP A 88 23.70 -4.87 6.16
CA ASP A 88 23.95 -3.42 6.23
C ASP A 88 22.89 -2.53 5.53
N GLN A 89 21.67 -3.03 5.25
CA GLN A 89 20.62 -2.11 4.77
C GLN A 89 20.08 -1.27 5.92
N SER A 90 20.58 -0.04 6.01
CA SER A 90 20.05 0.98 6.91
C SER A 90 18.54 1.20 6.67
N PHE A 91 17.81 1.55 7.73
CA PHE A 91 16.39 1.87 7.68
C PHE A 91 15.99 2.89 6.58
N PRO A 92 16.78 3.96 6.31
CA PRO A 92 16.58 4.83 5.14
C PRO A 92 16.68 4.13 3.78
N ALA A 93 17.57 3.13 3.63
CA ALA A 93 17.72 2.38 2.38
C ALA A 93 16.48 1.54 2.06
N VAL A 94 15.86 0.92 3.08
CA VAL A 94 14.59 0.19 2.91
C VAL A 94 13.48 1.15 2.50
N ALA A 95 13.37 2.31 3.16
CA ALA A 95 12.36 3.33 2.82
C ALA A 95 12.55 3.89 1.39
N GLN A 96 13.79 4.10 0.96
CA GLN A 96 14.14 4.53 -0.39
C GLN A 96 13.76 3.46 -1.43
N SER A 97 14.12 2.20 -1.20
CA SER A 97 13.77 1.07 -2.07
C SER A 97 12.26 0.92 -2.24
N LEU A 98 11.50 1.01 -1.14
CA LEU A 98 10.04 1.00 -1.18
C LEU A 98 9.49 2.21 -1.94
N SER A 99 10.07 3.39 -1.78
CA SER A 99 9.65 4.59 -2.50
C SER A 99 9.84 4.46 -4.01
N GLU A 100 10.94 3.87 -4.46
CA GLU A 100 11.20 3.58 -5.89
C GLU A 100 10.20 2.56 -6.46
N TRP A 101 9.91 1.52 -5.67
CA TRP A 101 8.90 0.53 -6.04
C TRP A 101 7.48 1.12 -6.13
N VAL A 102 7.07 1.94 -5.16
CA VAL A 102 5.76 2.63 -5.19
C VAL A 102 5.66 3.63 -6.35
N ASN A 103 6.72 4.38 -6.65
CA ASN A 103 6.77 5.24 -7.85
C ASN A 103 6.62 4.44 -9.15
N THR A 104 7.15 3.22 -9.19
CA THR A 104 6.99 2.32 -10.34
C THR A 104 5.53 1.88 -10.46
N LEU A 105 4.89 1.48 -9.35
CA LEU A 105 3.46 1.11 -9.30
C LEU A 105 2.54 2.22 -9.82
N GLU A 106 2.81 3.48 -9.46
CA GLU A 106 1.98 4.63 -9.84
C GLU A 106 1.84 4.78 -11.36
N ARG A 107 2.93 4.52 -12.11
CA ARG A 107 2.95 4.56 -13.58
C ARG A 107 2.05 3.51 -14.22
N TYR A 108 1.73 2.46 -13.46
CA TYR A 108 0.94 1.31 -13.91
C TYR A 108 -0.49 1.29 -13.35
N ALA A 109 -0.96 2.37 -12.72
CA ALA A 109 -2.35 2.48 -12.27
C ALA A 109 -3.34 2.33 -13.44
N LYS A 110 -4.38 1.50 -13.26
CA LYS A 110 -5.37 1.17 -14.29
C LYS A 110 -6.79 1.23 -13.71
N GLY A 111 -7.73 1.80 -14.48
CA GLY A 111 -9.14 1.94 -14.11
C GLY A 111 -9.81 3.07 -14.89
N HIS A 112 -11.03 3.41 -14.52
CA HIS A 112 -11.67 4.67 -14.93
C HIS A 112 -10.92 5.87 -14.33
N THR A 113 -11.09 7.06 -14.91
CA THR A 113 -10.34 8.28 -14.53
C THR A 113 -10.33 8.53 -13.02
N TRP A 114 -11.49 8.44 -12.37
CA TRP A 114 -11.61 8.64 -10.92
C TRP A 114 -10.99 7.51 -10.09
N GLU A 115 -11.01 6.26 -10.57
CA GLU A 115 -10.35 5.13 -9.89
C GLU A 115 -8.83 5.29 -9.92
N VAL A 116 -8.30 5.73 -11.06
CA VAL A 116 -6.88 6.04 -11.22
C VAL A 116 -6.47 7.19 -10.30
N GLU A 117 -7.31 8.20 -10.12
CA GLU A 117 -7.06 9.29 -9.17
C GLU A 117 -6.99 8.79 -7.71
N ILE A 118 -7.89 7.89 -7.30
CA ILE A 118 -7.86 7.29 -5.95
C ILE A 118 -6.58 6.47 -5.76
N VAL A 119 -6.23 5.62 -6.73
CA VAL A 119 -5.00 4.82 -6.68
C VAL A 119 -3.78 5.73 -6.57
N ARG A 120 -3.65 6.73 -7.45
CA ARG A 120 -2.51 7.66 -7.44
C ARG A 120 -2.43 8.45 -6.15
N CYS A 121 -3.56 8.92 -5.62
CA CYS A 121 -3.57 9.65 -4.36
C CYS A 121 -3.13 8.77 -3.19
N ALA A 122 -3.60 7.51 -3.13
CA ALA A 122 -3.16 6.59 -2.08
C ALA A 122 -1.66 6.27 -2.17
N LEU A 123 -1.14 6.04 -3.39
CA LEU A 123 0.29 5.81 -3.60
C LEU A 123 1.13 7.05 -3.28
N HIS A 124 0.63 8.25 -3.60
CA HIS A 124 1.26 9.51 -3.22
C HIS A 124 1.35 9.66 -1.71
N ASP A 125 0.26 9.40 -0.98
CA ASP A 125 0.24 9.48 0.48
C ASP A 125 1.22 8.48 1.12
N VAL A 126 1.36 7.28 0.52
CA VAL A 126 2.38 6.30 0.95
C VAL A 126 3.79 6.86 0.73
N LEU A 127 4.07 7.49 -0.41
CA LEU A 127 5.37 8.11 -0.69
C LEU A 127 5.68 9.23 0.32
N GLU A 128 4.71 10.09 0.63
CA GLU A 128 4.87 11.15 1.63
C GLU A 128 5.12 10.61 3.05
N LYS A 129 4.57 9.44 3.38
CA LYS A 129 4.90 8.73 4.62
C LYS A 129 6.32 8.17 4.60
N LEU A 130 6.72 7.50 3.52
CA LEU A 130 8.06 6.91 3.39
C LEU A 130 9.18 7.96 3.43
N LYS A 131 8.95 9.15 2.87
CA LYS A 131 9.89 10.30 2.93
C LYS A 131 10.24 10.75 4.35
N GLN A 132 9.43 10.43 5.36
CA GLN A 132 9.72 10.79 6.75
C GLN A 132 10.78 9.89 7.39
N PHE A 133 11.23 8.86 6.67
CA PHE A 133 12.17 7.84 7.13
C PHE A 133 13.49 7.83 6.34
N ILE A 134 13.64 8.74 5.36
CA ILE A 134 14.82 8.95 4.52
C ILE A 134 15.54 10.21 4.98
#